data_AF-A0A832J0Y6-F1
#
_entry.id   AF-A0A832J0Y6-F1
#
_cell.length_a   1.000
_cell.length_b   1.000
_cell.length_c   1.000
_cell.angle_alpha   90.00
_cell.angle_beta   90.00
_cell.angle_gamma   90.00
#
_symmetry.space_group_name_H-M   'P 1'
#
loop_
_entity.id
_entity.type
_entity.pdbx_description
1 polymer ?
#
loop_
_entity_poly.entity_id
_entity_poly.type
_entity_poly.pdbx_seq_one_letter_code
_entity_poly.pdbx_strand_id
1 'polypeptide(L)'
;AATVPIHITQAEGSEKRIEKMILVVDENPSPVVAEFTFGKDMAPLDLETRVRVNAYSNVRVIGFTEDGNAFMSGRYVKASGGCSAPASKDAKAALASLGKMKLRQLDDLTKPVQSAPDTTGLRRVAQIMIKHPNYSGLSRDQITHLFVMARFIDVLEVYQGDDLLFKMEAGISISENPTFRFAYTDNGSDTIRVRAEDTEGEVFEQTFPKTDISM
;
A
#
# COMPACT_ATOMS: atom_id res chain seq x y z
N ALA A 1 -2.52 17.36 -1.93
CA ALA A 1 -3.32 16.82 -3.06
C ALA A 1 -4.56 16.11 -2.52
N ALA A 2 -5.66 16.03 -3.28
CA ALA A 2 -6.75 15.12 -2.93
C ALA A 2 -6.26 13.67 -3.08
N THR A 3 -6.16 12.94 -1.97
CA THR A 3 -5.81 11.51 -1.94
C THR A 3 -7.06 10.73 -1.61
N VAL A 4 -7.34 9.67 -2.35
CA VAL A 4 -8.52 8.83 -2.12
C VAL A 4 -8.09 7.57 -1.35
N PRO A 5 -8.63 7.32 -0.15
CA PRO A 5 -8.41 6.05 0.55
C PRO A 5 -9.12 4.92 -0.19
N ILE A 6 -8.41 3.84 -0.48
CA ILE A 6 -8.92 2.63 -1.10
C ILE A 6 -8.77 1.51 -0.09
N HIS A 7 -9.89 1.09 0.50
CA HIS A 7 -9.95 -0.05 1.41
C HIS A 7 -10.48 -1.27 0.65
N ILE A 8 -9.69 -2.34 0.64
CA ILE A 8 -9.92 -3.55 -0.12
C ILE A 8 -10.05 -4.69 0.87
N THR A 9 -11.20 -5.33 0.88
CA THR A 9 -11.48 -6.49 1.72
C THR A 9 -11.89 -7.68 0.88
N GLN A 10 -11.42 -8.85 1.27
CA GLN A 10 -11.94 -10.12 0.80
C GLN A 10 -13.26 -10.41 1.51
N ALA A 11 -14.26 -10.89 0.76
CA ALA A 11 -15.58 -11.17 1.31
C ALA A 11 -15.53 -12.28 2.37
N GLU A 12 -16.31 -12.14 3.43
CA GLU A 12 -16.52 -13.18 4.44
C GLU A 12 -17.00 -14.49 3.80
N GLY A 13 -16.49 -15.62 4.31
CA GLY A 13 -16.80 -16.96 3.78
C GLY A 13 -16.08 -17.33 2.48
N SER A 14 -15.17 -16.48 1.98
CA SER A 14 -14.34 -16.84 0.83
C SER A 14 -13.44 -18.05 1.14
N GLU A 15 -13.54 -19.12 0.36
CA GLU A 15 -12.78 -20.35 0.56
C GLU A 15 -11.35 -20.31 0.01
N LYS A 16 -11.07 -19.39 -0.94
CA LYS A 16 -9.79 -19.30 -1.64
C LYS A 16 -9.06 -18.02 -1.27
N ARG A 17 -7.75 -18.10 -1.04
CA ARG A 17 -6.91 -16.92 -0.79
C ARG A 17 -6.68 -16.14 -2.08
N ILE A 18 -6.73 -14.81 -2.00
CA ILE A 18 -6.16 -13.92 -3.03
C ILE A 18 -4.63 -13.94 -2.91
N GLU A 19 -3.92 -14.44 -3.93
CA GLU A 19 -2.46 -14.43 -3.98
C GLU A 19 -1.89 -13.19 -4.68
N LYS A 20 -2.63 -12.59 -5.60
CA LYS A 20 -2.22 -11.40 -6.34
C LYS A 20 -3.38 -10.44 -6.55
N MET A 21 -3.06 -9.17 -6.72
CA MET A 21 -4.06 -8.14 -6.98
C MET A 21 -3.50 -7.01 -7.84
N ILE A 22 -4.28 -6.53 -8.80
CA ILE A 22 -3.98 -5.32 -9.58
C ILE A 22 -4.98 -4.24 -9.20
N LEU A 23 -4.49 -3.10 -8.74
CA LEU A 23 -5.28 -1.90 -8.48
C LEU A 23 -5.21 -0.96 -9.69
N VAL A 24 -6.37 -0.55 -10.21
CA VAL A 24 -6.49 0.23 -11.45
C VAL A 24 -7.35 1.47 -11.22
N VAL A 25 -6.93 2.60 -11.77
CA VAL A 25 -7.73 3.83 -11.89
C VAL A 25 -7.79 4.18 -13.37
N ASP A 26 -8.93 3.90 -14.01
CA ASP A 26 -9.07 3.89 -15.48
C ASP A 26 -8.62 5.20 -16.16
N GLU A 27 -8.97 6.35 -15.58
CA GLU A 27 -8.70 7.68 -16.16
C GLU A 27 -7.42 8.35 -15.61
N ASN A 28 -6.54 7.57 -14.94
CA ASN A 28 -5.21 8.06 -14.62
C ASN A 28 -4.28 7.94 -15.83
N PRO A 29 -3.31 8.85 -16.00
CA PRO A 29 -2.30 8.77 -17.07
C PRO A 29 -1.52 7.44 -17.07
N SER A 30 -1.34 6.85 -15.89
CA SER A 30 -0.95 5.45 -15.70
C SER A 30 -2.09 4.72 -15.00
N PRO A 31 -2.88 3.90 -15.71
CA PRO A 31 -4.07 3.28 -15.13
C PRO A 31 -3.75 2.25 -14.04
N VAL A 32 -2.72 1.42 -14.24
CA VAL A 32 -2.24 0.50 -13.21
C VAL A 32 -1.59 1.34 -12.11
N VAL A 33 -2.19 1.29 -10.91
CA VAL A 33 -1.69 1.96 -9.72
C VAL A 33 -0.58 1.14 -9.10
N ALA A 34 -0.86 -0.14 -8.88
CA ALA A 34 0.08 -1.08 -8.31
C ALA A 34 -0.40 -2.52 -8.52
N GLU A 35 0.56 -3.41 -8.65
CA GLU A 35 0.39 -4.86 -8.55
C GLU A 35 0.86 -5.31 -7.16
N PHE A 36 0.12 -6.20 -6.55
CA PHE A 36 0.42 -6.75 -5.23
C PHE A 36 0.55 -8.27 -5.34
N THR A 37 1.53 -8.81 -4.64
CA THR A 37 1.66 -10.25 -4.35
C THR A 37 1.54 -10.43 -2.84
N PHE A 38 0.74 -11.40 -2.41
CA PHE A 38 0.43 -11.63 -1.00
C PHE A 38 0.95 -12.99 -0.54
N GLY A 39 1.58 -13.02 0.63
CA GLY A 39 1.87 -14.24 1.34
C GLY A 39 0.61 -14.82 2.02
N LYS A 40 0.71 -16.09 2.45
CA LYS A 40 -0.39 -16.81 3.09
C LYS A 40 -0.97 -16.07 4.30
N ASP A 41 -0.13 -15.39 5.07
CA ASP A 41 -0.52 -14.71 6.30
C ASP A 41 -1.25 -13.39 6.05
N MET A 42 -1.42 -12.97 4.79
CA MET A 42 -2.32 -11.86 4.44
C MET A 42 -3.78 -12.29 4.28
N ALA A 43 -4.10 -13.59 4.30
CA ALA A 43 -5.48 -14.06 4.15
C ALA A 43 -6.28 -14.05 5.47
N PRO A 44 -7.57 -13.65 5.46
CA PRO A 44 -8.26 -12.99 4.35
C PRO A 44 -7.75 -11.56 4.11
N LEU A 45 -7.75 -11.10 2.86
CA LEU A 45 -7.20 -9.79 2.50
C LEU A 45 -8.01 -8.66 3.17
N ASP A 46 -7.32 -7.80 3.93
CA ASP A 46 -7.79 -6.49 4.39
C ASP A 46 -6.60 -5.54 4.23
N LEU A 47 -6.65 -4.69 3.20
CA LEU A 47 -5.59 -3.77 2.83
C LEU A 47 -6.19 -2.42 2.50
N GLU A 48 -5.62 -1.35 3.04
CA GLU A 48 -5.94 0.02 2.71
C GLU A 48 -4.69 0.79 2.31
N THR A 49 -4.80 1.54 1.22
CA THR A 49 -3.79 2.51 0.78
C THR A 49 -4.46 3.78 0.27
N ARG A 50 -3.67 4.78 -0.12
CA ARG A 50 -4.15 6.04 -0.68
C ARG A 50 -3.61 6.27 -2.07
N VAL A 51 -4.52 6.56 -3.00
CA VAL A 51 -4.17 6.78 -4.41
C VAL A 51 -4.50 8.20 -4.85
N ARG A 52 -3.76 8.68 -5.84
CA ARG A 52 -4.07 9.90 -6.59
C ARG A 52 -5.03 9.54 -7.71
N VAL A 53 -6.08 10.34 -7.85
CA VAL A 53 -7.06 10.21 -8.94
C VAL A 53 -7.01 11.49 -9.78
N ASN A 54 -6.77 11.35 -11.08
CA ASN A 54 -6.57 12.47 -11.99
C ASN A 54 -7.90 13.07 -12.47
N ALA A 55 -8.89 12.23 -12.76
CA ALA A 55 -10.22 12.60 -13.21
C ALA A 55 -11.25 11.67 -12.57
N TYR A 56 -12.53 12.03 -12.67
CA TYR A 56 -13.58 11.13 -12.19
C TYR A 56 -13.48 9.79 -12.92
N SER A 57 -13.30 8.72 -12.16
CA SER A 57 -12.84 7.45 -12.70
C SER A 57 -13.48 6.30 -11.95
N ASN A 58 -13.63 5.17 -12.63
CA ASN A 58 -13.73 3.91 -11.93
C ASN A 58 -12.38 3.60 -11.27
N VAL A 59 -12.45 3.10 -10.05
CA VAL A 59 -11.34 2.42 -9.37
C VAL A 59 -11.72 0.95 -9.32
N ARG A 60 -10.84 0.11 -9.85
CA ARG A 60 -11.06 -1.34 -9.99
C ARG A 60 -9.95 -2.10 -9.31
N VAL A 61 -10.31 -3.25 -8.76
CA VAL A 61 -9.41 -4.22 -8.17
C VAL A 61 -9.63 -5.53 -8.91
N ILE A 62 -8.56 -6.11 -9.44
CA ILE A 62 -8.56 -7.43 -10.06
C ILE A 62 -7.76 -8.36 -9.15
N GLY A 63 -8.42 -9.25 -8.43
CA GLY A 63 -7.79 -10.23 -7.54
C GLY A 63 -7.65 -11.59 -8.22
N PHE A 64 -6.53 -12.26 -8.01
CA PHE A 64 -6.27 -13.61 -8.48
C PHE A 64 -6.15 -14.55 -7.29
N THR A 65 -6.91 -15.63 -7.29
CA THR A 65 -6.86 -16.67 -6.25
C THR A 65 -5.74 -17.66 -6.51
N GLU A 66 -5.35 -18.39 -5.47
CA GLU A 66 -4.30 -19.42 -5.53
C GLU A 66 -4.57 -20.58 -6.51
N ASP A 67 -5.83 -20.74 -6.97
CA ASP A 67 -6.22 -21.71 -8.00
C ASP A 67 -6.30 -21.11 -9.42
N GLY A 68 -5.86 -19.86 -9.59
CA GLY A 68 -5.77 -19.17 -10.88
C GLY A 68 -7.06 -18.47 -11.33
N ASN A 69 -8.13 -18.49 -10.54
CA ASN A 69 -9.34 -17.73 -10.87
C ASN A 69 -9.13 -16.22 -10.65
N ALA A 70 -9.83 -15.40 -11.44
CA ALA A 70 -9.76 -13.95 -11.34
C ALA A 70 -11.13 -13.35 -11.01
N PHE A 71 -11.14 -12.34 -10.13
CA PHE A 71 -12.33 -11.62 -9.70
C PHE A 71 -12.09 -10.12 -9.84
N MET A 72 -13.10 -9.38 -10.28
CA MET A 72 -13.03 -7.93 -10.37
C MET A 72 -14.11 -7.29 -9.49
N SER A 73 -13.72 -6.26 -8.74
CA SER A 73 -14.63 -5.36 -8.03
C SER A 73 -14.25 -3.92 -8.31
N GLY A 74 -15.19 -2.98 -8.16
CA GLY A 74 -14.90 -1.57 -8.40
C GLY A 74 -15.97 -0.62 -7.92
N ARG A 75 -15.60 0.66 -7.86
CA ARG A 75 -16.47 1.79 -7.49
C ARG A 75 -16.12 3.01 -8.33
N TYR A 76 -17.12 3.83 -8.62
CA TYR A 76 -16.91 5.12 -9.27
C TYR A 76 -16.52 6.20 -8.24
N VAL A 77 -15.42 6.91 -8.48
CA VAL A 77 -14.85 7.90 -7.57
C VAL A 77 -14.88 9.28 -8.22
N LYS A 78 -15.52 10.24 -7.53
CA LYS A 78 -15.60 11.64 -7.94
C LYS A 78 -14.48 12.47 -7.30
N ALA A 79 -13.24 12.22 -7.71
CA ALA A 79 -12.06 12.99 -7.32
C ALA A 79 -11.23 13.34 -8.57
N SER A 80 -10.48 14.45 -8.54
CA SER A 80 -9.69 14.89 -9.70
C SER A 80 -8.45 15.70 -9.30
N GLY A 81 -7.53 15.88 -10.24
CA GLY A 81 -6.33 16.70 -10.10
C GLY A 81 -5.26 16.13 -9.17
N GLY A 82 -5.42 14.89 -8.66
CA GLY A 82 -4.49 14.30 -7.70
C GLY A 82 -3.08 14.10 -8.25
N CYS A 83 -2.97 13.71 -9.53
CA CYS A 83 -1.69 13.37 -10.17
C CYS A 83 -0.83 14.60 -10.50
N SER A 84 -1.44 15.75 -10.79
CA SER A 84 -0.74 17.00 -11.13
C SER A 84 -0.69 18.00 -9.97
N ALA A 85 -1.14 17.59 -8.77
CA ALA A 85 -1.15 18.45 -7.61
C ALA A 85 0.28 18.94 -7.27
N PRO A 86 0.45 20.19 -6.83
CA PRO A 86 1.76 20.73 -6.48
C PRO A 86 2.46 19.87 -5.42
N ALA A 87 3.77 19.70 -5.57
CA ALA A 87 4.62 19.11 -4.54
C ALA A 87 4.59 19.95 -3.26
N SER A 88 4.92 19.32 -2.12
CA SER A 88 5.09 20.02 -0.84
C SER A 88 6.09 21.19 -0.97
N LYS A 89 5.79 22.31 -0.28
CA LYS A 89 6.52 23.59 -0.39
C LYS A 89 7.99 23.52 0.07
N ASP A 90 8.37 22.47 0.79
CA ASP A 90 9.72 22.28 1.31
C ASP A 90 10.33 20.97 0.79
N ALA A 91 10.75 21.00 -0.47
CA ALA A 91 11.43 19.88 -1.13
C ALA A 91 12.71 19.48 -0.40
N LYS A 92 13.42 20.44 0.21
CA LYS A 92 14.68 20.19 0.93
C LYS A 92 14.45 19.42 2.23
N ALA A 93 13.43 19.79 3.01
CA ALA A 93 13.05 19.04 4.20
C ALA A 93 12.45 17.67 3.85
N ALA A 94 11.71 17.56 2.75
CA ALA A 94 11.19 16.28 2.27
C ALA A 94 12.34 15.30 1.98
N LEU A 95 13.36 15.73 1.24
CA LEU A 95 14.56 14.94 0.94
C LEU A 95 15.37 14.60 2.20
N ALA A 96 15.49 15.50 3.18
CA ALA A 96 16.17 15.22 4.45
C ALA A 96 15.47 14.18 5.34
N SER A 97 14.22 13.85 5.03
CA SER A 97 13.42 12.85 5.74
C SER A 97 13.11 11.61 4.91
N LEU A 98 13.70 11.52 3.72
CA LEU A 98 13.46 10.44 2.77
C LEU A 98 13.72 9.08 3.42
N GLY A 99 12.83 8.13 3.16
CA GLY A 99 12.95 6.77 3.66
C GLY A 99 12.61 6.58 5.14
N LYS A 100 12.38 7.64 5.93
CA LYS A 100 11.95 7.48 7.33
C LYS A 100 10.62 6.76 7.38
N MET A 101 10.58 5.61 8.07
CA MET A 101 9.37 4.82 8.21
C MET A 101 8.84 4.85 9.64
N LYS A 102 7.54 4.62 9.78
CA LYS A 102 6.87 4.42 11.07
C LYS A 102 5.87 3.28 10.95
N LEU A 103 5.98 2.30 11.83
CA LEU A 103 4.98 1.27 12.05
C LEU A 103 4.05 1.67 13.19
N ARG A 104 2.74 1.52 12.99
CA ARG A 104 1.73 1.55 14.05
C ARG A 104 1.04 0.20 14.11
N GLN A 105 1.02 -0.41 15.27
CA GLN A 105 0.22 -1.60 15.52
C GLN A 105 -1.11 -1.13 16.09
N LEU A 106 -2.19 -1.54 15.44
CA LEU A 106 -3.56 -1.06 15.65
C LEU A 106 -4.45 -2.19 16.15
N ASP A 107 -3.88 -3.12 16.90
CA ASP A 107 -4.57 -4.31 17.40
C ASP A 107 -5.83 -3.89 18.16
N ASP A 108 -6.98 -4.14 17.54
CA ASP A 108 -8.29 -3.94 18.15
C ASP A 108 -8.69 -5.27 18.77
N LEU A 109 -8.27 -5.50 20.02
CA LEU A 109 -8.58 -6.71 20.80
C LEU A 109 -10.10 -6.94 21.01
N THR A 110 -10.96 -6.03 20.52
CA THR A 110 -12.42 -6.12 20.64
C THR A 110 -13.12 -6.69 19.42
N LYS A 111 -12.41 -6.96 18.31
CA LYS A 111 -13.00 -7.51 17.08
C LYS A 111 -12.43 -8.88 16.78
N PRO A 112 -13.25 -9.95 16.82
CA PRO A 112 -12.82 -11.24 16.28
C PRO A 112 -12.61 -11.05 14.77
N VAL A 113 -11.35 -11.03 14.34
CA VAL A 113 -11.05 -11.06 12.91
C VAL A 113 -11.05 -12.52 12.51
N GLN A 114 -11.87 -12.86 11.52
CA GLN A 114 -12.00 -14.23 11.05
C GLN A 114 -10.68 -14.76 10.52
N SER A 115 -10.27 -15.90 11.08
CA SER A 115 -9.20 -16.73 10.53
C SER A 115 -9.70 -17.42 9.27
N ALA A 116 -8.87 -17.46 8.23
CA ALA A 116 -9.09 -18.41 7.14
C ALA A 116 -9.02 -19.85 7.71
N PRO A 117 -9.72 -20.83 7.11
CA PRO A 117 -9.79 -22.21 7.61
C PRO A 117 -8.44 -22.85 7.96
N ASP A 118 -7.38 -22.43 7.27
CA ASP A 118 -6.02 -22.98 7.39
C ASP A 118 -5.03 -22.06 8.14
N THR A 119 -5.51 -20.99 8.80
CA THR A 119 -4.64 -20.07 9.56
C THR A 119 -4.72 -20.29 11.06
N THR A 120 -3.64 -20.83 11.64
CA THR A 120 -3.45 -20.92 13.09
C THR A 120 -2.68 -19.68 13.56
N GLY A 121 -3.36 -18.62 13.95
CA GLY A 121 -2.70 -17.42 14.46
C GLY A 121 -3.67 -16.29 14.77
N LEU A 122 -3.29 -15.43 15.71
CA LEU A 122 -4.06 -14.22 16.02
C LEU A 122 -3.95 -13.25 14.84
N ARG A 123 -5.08 -12.74 14.39
CA ARG A 123 -5.11 -11.72 13.34
C ARG A 123 -4.83 -10.35 13.96
N ARG A 124 -3.87 -9.64 13.36
CA ARG A 124 -3.38 -8.34 13.81
C ARG A 124 -3.60 -7.29 12.74
N VAL A 125 -3.55 -6.02 13.14
CA VAL A 125 -3.66 -4.88 12.20
C VAL A 125 -2.46 -3.98 12.38
N ALA A 126 -1.77 -3.69 11.27
CA ALA A 126 -0.66 -2.74 11.26
C ALA A 126 -0.89 -1.63 10.23
N GLN A 127 -0.20 -0.51 10.44
CA GLN A 127 -0.11 0.58 9.49
C GLN A 127 1.35 1.01 9.33
N ILE A 128 1.87 0.93 8.10
CA ILE A 128 3.18 1.45 7.72
C ILE A 128 2.98 2.83 7.10
N MET A 129 3.81 3.78 7.47
CA MET A 129 3.92 5.11 6.85
C MET A 129 5.36 5.34 6.42
N ILE A 130 5.57 5.75 5.17
CA ILE A 130 6.90 5.98 4.61
C ILE A 130 7.00 7.44 4.19
N LYS A 131 8.07 8.13 4.62
CA LYS A 131 8.38 9.48 4.15
C LYS A 131 8.99 9.39 2.75
N HIS A 132 8.17 9.70 1.74
CA HIS A 132 8.60 9.76 0.35
C HIS A 132 7.73 10.74 -0.44
N PRO A 133 8.32 11.59 -1.30
CA PRO A 133 7.56 12.56 -2.07
C PRO A 133 6.58 11.92 -3.07
N ASN A 134 6.95 10.74 -3.60
CA ASN A 134 6.23 10.06 -4.68
C ASN A 134 5.88 11.03 -5.81
N TYR A 135 6.85 11.75 -6.36
CA TYR A 135 6.59 12.65 -7.49
C TYR A 135 6.12 11.83 -8.69
N SER A 136 4.98 12.23 -9.27
CA SER A 136 4.34 11.55 -10.39
C SER A 136 4.98 11.87 -11.75
N GLY A 137 5.85 12.88 -11.82
CA GLY A 137 6.33 13.43 -13.09
C GLY A 137 5.40 14.47 -13.72
N LEU A 138 4.19 14.66 -13.18
CA LEU A 138 3.13 15.47 -13.81
C LEU A 138 2.90 16.83 -13.14
N SER A 139 3.45 17.03 -11.95
CA SER A 139 3.37 18.30 -11.23
C SER A 139 4.41 19.30 -11.76
N ARG A 140 4.06 20.58 -11.72
CA ARG A 140 4.98 21.69 -12.06
C ARG A 140 5.51 22.36 -10.80
N ASP A 141 6.81 22.63 -10.80
CA ASP A 141 7.44 23.48 -9.80
C ASP A 141 6.90 24.91 -9.95
N GLN A 142 6.45 25.49 -8.84
CA GLN A 142 5.73 26.77 -8.86
C GLN A 142 6.67 27.98 -9.02
N ILE A 143 7.99 27.79 -9.00
CA ILE A 143 8.99 28.84 -9.13
C ILE A 143 9.62 28.79 -10.53
N THR A 144 10.13 27.63 -10.90
CA THR A 144 10.82 27.41 -12.19
C THR A 144 9.86 27.13 -13.34
N HIS A 145 8.61 26.76 -13.03
CA HIS A 145 7.58 26.33 -13.99
C HIS A 145 7.94 25.06 -14.79
N LEU A 146 9.02 24.38 -14.43
CA LEU A 146 9.43 23.10 -15.02
C LEU A 146 8.65 21.94 -14.39
N PHE A 147 8.59 20.82 -15.10
CA PHE A 147 8.04 19.58 -14.53
C PHE A 147 8.98 19.03 -13.46
N VAL A 148 8.41 18.61 -12.34
CA VAL A 148 9.13 17.86 -11.31
C VAL A 148 9.28 16.44 -11.83
N MET A 149 10.51 15.95 -11.91
CA MET A 149 10.79 14.59 -12.40
C MET A 149 10.11 13.54 -11.52
N ALA A 150 9.70 12.44 -12.15
CA ALA A 150 9.10 11.33 -11.44
C ALA A 150 10.13 10.71 -10.49
N ARG A 151 9.74 10.55 -9.23
CA ARG A 151 10.51 9.86 -8.18
C ARG A 151 9.55 9.30 -7.16
N PHE A 152 9.29 8.00 -7.22
CA PHE A 152 8.32 7.34 -6.35
C PHE A 152 8.81 5.95 -5.94
N ILE A 153 8.27 5.44 -4.84
CA ILE A 153 8.49 4.06 -4.42
C ILE A 153 7.82 3.15 -5.45
N ASP A 154 8.61 2.40 -6.21
CA ASP A 154 8.16 1.47 -7.23
C ASP A 154 8.16 0.03 -6.71
N VAL A 155 8.99 -0.31 -5.71
CA VAL A 155 8.92 -1.60 -5.01
C VAL A 155 8.79 -1.42 -3.50
N LEU A 156 7.86 -2.16 -2.89
CA LEU A 156 7.74 -2.26 -1.43
C LEU A 156 7.53 -3.71 -1.04
N GLU A 157 8.33 -4.21 -0.12
CA GLU A 157 8.25 -5.55 0.44
C GLU A 157 8.08 -5.45 1.96
N VAL A 158 7.07 -6.15 2.48
CA VAL A 158 6.77 -6.19 3.91
C VAL A 158 6.80 -7.64 4.36
N TYR A 159 7.58 -7.91 5.40
CA TYR A 159 7.79 -9.24 5.96
C TYR A 159 7.44 -9.26 7.44
N GLN A 160 7.09 -10.45 7.90
CA GLN A 160 6.95 -10.81 9.29
C GLN A 160 7.99 -11.88 9.61
N GLY A 161 9.07 -11.49 10.29
CA GLY A 161 10.31 -12.28 10.30
C GLY A 161 10.83 -12.46 8.86
N ASP A 162 10.90 -13.71 8.41
CA ASP A 162 11.32 -14.07 7.05
C ASP A 162 10.15 -14.31 6.08
N ASP A 163 8.93 -14.42 6.58
CA ASP A 163 7.74 -14.67 5.76
C ASP A 163 7.24 -13.37 5.12
N LEU A 164 7.06 -13.40 3.79
CA LEU A 164 6.47 -12.27 3.06
C LEU A 164 5.01 -12.07 3.49
N LEU A 165 4.65 -10.86 3.92
CA LEU A 165 3.26 -10.44 4.01
C LEU A 165 2.79 -9.98 2.65
N PHE A 166 3.39 -8.93 2.10
CA PHE A 166 3.07 -8.50 0.73
C PHE A 166 4.25 -7.82 0.04
N LYS A 167 4.27 -7.94 -1.29
CA LYS A 167 5.08 -7.15 -2.21
C LYS A 167 4.13 -6.24 -3.00
N MET A 168 4.52 -4.99 -3.21
CA MET A 168 3.86 -4.05 -4.10
C MET A 168 4.85 -3.62 -5.19
N GLU A 169 4.42 -3.65 -6.44
CA GLU A 169 5.07 -3.06 -7.59
C GLU A 169 4.18 -1.92 -8.08
N ALA A 170 4.59 -0.67 -7.84
CA ALA A 170 3.75 0.51 -8.01
C ALA A 170 4.12 1.35 -9.22
N GLY A 171 3.11 2.05 -9.75
CA GLY A 171 3.28 3.19 -10.65
C GLY A 171 3.14 4.53 -9.93
N ILE A 172 2.99 5.59 -10.71
CA ILE A 172 2.94 7.00 -10.24
C ILE A 172 1.75 7.37 -9.35
N SER A 173 0.77 6.49 -9.21
CA SER A 173 -0.54 6.80 -8.63
C SER A 173 -0.62 6.59 -7.11
N ILE A 174 0.36 5.95 -6.47
CA ILE A 174 0.44 5.90 -5.00
C ILE A 174 0.76 7.30 -4.45
N SER A 175 0.01 7.72 -3.43
CA SER A 175 0.09 9.08 -2.89
C SER A 175 1.44 9.44 -2.25
N GLU A 176 1.67 10.75 -2.08
CA GLU A 176 2.79 11.26 -1.27
C GLU A 176 2.69 10.74 0.17
N ASN A 177 3.85 10.49 0.79
CA ASN A 177 3.98 9.83 2.09
C ASN A 177 3.16 8.52 2.14
N PRO A 178 3.53 7.51 1.34
CA PRO A 178 2.75 6.28 1.20
C PRO A 178 2.38 5.67 2.54
N THR A 179 1.12 5.26 2.66
CA THR A 179 0.58 4.58 3.84
C THR A 179 -0.10 3.29 3.44
N PHE A 180 0.15 2.24 4.20
CA PHE A 180 -0.45 0.93 4.00
C PHE A 180 -0.96 0.44 5.35
N ARG A 181 -2.28 0.35 5.51
CA ARG A 181 -2.91 -0.32 6.66
C ARG A 181 -3.32 -1.71 6.20
N PHE A 182 -2.96 -2.75 6.94
CA PHE A 182 -3.24 -4.12 6.55
C PHE A 182 -3.51 -4.99 7.77
N ALA A 183 -4.38 -5.98 7.58
CA ALA A 183 -4.47 -7.09 8.52
C ALA A 183 -3.50 -8.20 8.10
N TYR A 184 -2.97 -8.94 9.07
CA TYR A 184 -2.12 -10.12 8.85
C TYR A 184 -2.28 -11.12 9.99
N THR A 185 -1.97 -12.39 9.74
CA THR A 185 -1.99 -13.47 10.72
C THR A 185 -0.62 -13.55 11.35
N ASP A 186 -0.56 -13.45 12.68
CA ASP A 186 0.72 -13.52 13.37
C ASP A 186 1.30 -14.95 13.29
N ASN A 187 2.54 -15.06 12.79
CA ASN A 187 3.29 -16.32 12.70
C ASN A 187 4.20 -16.55 13.93
N GLY A 188 4.16 -15.67 14.93
CA GLY A 188 4.98 -15.76 16.15
C GLY A 188 6.34 -15.08 16.05
N SER A 189 6.72 -14.51 14.91
CA SER A 189 7.89 -13.64 14.81
C SER A 189 7.72 -12.39 15.69
N ASP A 190 8.80 -11.88 16.24
CA ASP A 190 8.84 -10.65 17.03
C ASP A 190 8.98 -9.37 16.19
N THR A 191 9.06 -9.48 14.85
CA THR A 191 9.44 -8.35 14.00
C THR A 191 8.59 -8.21 12.73
N ILE A 192 8.48 -6.96 12.27
CA ILE A 192 8.01 -6.60 10.93
C ILE A 192 9.17 -5.89 10.22
N ARG A 193 9.60 -6.41 9.08
CA ARG A 193 10.64 -5.81 8.24
C ARG A 193 10.03 -5.18 7.00
N VAL A 194 10.43 -3.95 6.70
CA VAL A 194 9.95 -3.19 5.55
C VAL A 194 11.15 -2.82 4.70
N ARG A 195 11.09 -3.16 3.41
CA ARG A 195 12.06 -2.77 2.39
C ARG A 195 11.33 -2.01 1.30
N ALA A 196 11.77 -0.79 1.00
CA ALA A 196 11.25 0.01 -0.10
C ALA A 196 12.38 0.40 -1.04
N GLU A 197 12.09 0.44 -2.33
CA GLU A 197 12.98 0.93 -3.38
C GLU A 197 12.24 2.02 -4.16
N ASP A 198 12.94 3.08 -4.54
CA ASP A 198 12.40 4.11 -5.41
C ASP A 198 12.95 4.00 -6.84
N THR A 199 12.32 4.72 -7.77
CA THR A 199 12.72 4.75 -9.18
C THR A 199 14.13 5.30 -9.45
N GLU A 200 14.83 5.85 -8.45
CA GLU A 200 16.26 6.23 -8.57
C GLU A 200 17.20 5.12 -8.06
N GLY A 201 16.65 3.99 -7.62
CA GLY A 201 17.38 2.86 -7.06
C GLY A 201 17.76 3.03 -5.58
N GLU A 202 17.22 4.04 -4.90
CA GLU A 202 17.49 4.24 -3.47
C GLU A 202 16.68 3.25 -2.64
N VAL A 203 17.37 2.49 -1.79
CA VAL A 203 16.77 1.45 -0.95
C VAL A 203 16.65 1.94 0.49
N PHE A 204 15.45 1.79 1.05
CA PHE A 204 15.12 2.12 2.44
C PHE A 204 14.67 0.86 3.16
N GLU A 205 15.38 0.47 4.21
CA GLU A 205 15.06 -0.71 5.00
C GLU A 205 14.91 -0.36 6.48
N GLN A 206 13.86 -0.89 7.10
CA GLN A 206 13.67 -0.77 8.54
C GLN A 206 13.01 -2.03 9.10
N THR A 207 13.52 -2.49 10.24
CA THR A 207 12.91 -3.56 11.04
C THR A 207 12.29 -2.95 12.29
N PHE A 208 11.05 -3.33 12.58
CA PHE A 208 10.28 -2.85 13.72
C PHE A 208 9.94 -4.03 14.65
N PRO A 209 10.03 -3.85 15.97
CA PRO A 209 9.53 -4.84 16.90
C PRO A 209 7.99 -4.88 16.84
N LYS A 210 7.42 -6.06 16.95
CA LYS A 210 6.02 -6.26 17.27
C LYS A 210 5.82 -6.01 18.76
N THR A 211 4.73 -5.34 19.09
CA THR A 211 4.30 -5.19 20.47
C THR A 211 3.82 -6.56 20.94
N ASP A 212 4.33 -7.01 22.09
CA ASP A 212 3.80 -8.18 22.77
C ASP A 212 2.33 -7.96 23.11
N ILE A 213 1.49 -8.91 22.70
CA ILE A 213 0.12 -8.98 23.17
C ILE A 213 0.20 -9.85 24.42
N SER A 214 0.46 -9.24 25.58
CA SER A 214 0.33 -9.94 26.86
C SER A 214 -1.12 -10.43 26.97
N MET A 215 -1.32 -11.74 26.92
CA MET A 215 -2.60 -12.41 27.16
C MET A 215 -3.09 -12.18 28.59
#